data_AF-A0A931VU76-F1
#
_entry.id   AF-A0A931VU76-F1
#
_cell.length_a   1.000
_cell.length_b   1.000
_cell.length_c   1.000
_cell.angle_alpha   90.00
_cell.angle_beta   90.00
_cell.angle_gamma   90.00
#
_symmetry.space_group_name_H-M   'P 1'
#
loop_
_entity.id
_entity.type
_entity.pdbx_description
1 polymer ?
#
loop_
_entity_poly.entity_id
_entity_poly.type
_entity_poly.pdbx_seq_one_letter_code
_entity_poly.pdbx_strand_id
1 'polypeptide(L)'
;MMNKKSVYACKQKKDHEQFKAQIGRGAKIFFLPLLFLLMNFVFVPSSLYAQAYEGYTLFSPNNSRNTYLINMSNQVVHSWSHTKTGGYSCYLLEDGTLLRSAASSNSQLNGGGAAGIVQKVDWGGNVIWEYTYSSSTYRSHHDIEPMPNGNVLLIAWEVKTAVQAVQTGLNHSAVIWPDHIIEVEPVGTNSGNIVWQWHAWDHLVQDYDAAKNNYGVVADHPELLDINMGGTQIGDWMHINGISYNVDLDQIVISSHFLDEIYVIDHSTTTAEAAAHSGGRSGKGGDILYRWGNPANYNAPGSQVFNVVHSSIWIPNGFPGSGNILAFNNREGQGTSIVVEIVPPVDGSGSYTISAGSAFGPTLPTWSYTASGFYSNHLGGCQRLSNGNTLIVESTSGYLFEVDASGNVVWTYNRGGEIARALRYSTEYIDDITDVEENEELPSEFKLSQNYPNPFNPETTIEYVLPEAANVTLKVFDVLGREVTTLVNEYKQAGIHYSTFSASQNKGGQVLHSALSSGVYFYTLRVRDSSPGKSGSELQKTKKMILAK
;
A
#
# COMPACT_ATOMS: atom_id res chain seq x y z
N MET A 1 -51.81 -12.03 60.67
CA MET A 1 -52.68 -10.83 60.70
C MET A 1 -52.67 -10.26 59.27
N MET A 2 -53.79 -10.06 58.54
CA MET A 2 -54.82 -9.01 58.72
C MET A 2 -54.18 -7.60 58.84
N ASN A 3 -54.59 -6.50 58.21
CA ASN A 3 -55.80 -6.06 57.45
C ASN A 3 -55.44 -4.70 56.73
N LYS A 4 -56.16 -4.03 55.81
CA LYS A 4 -57.41 -4.23 55.00
C LYS A 4 -57.51 -3.12 53.91
N LYS A 5 -57.91 -3.48 52.67
CA LYS A 5 -58.81 -2.69 51.75
C LYS A 5 -58.25 -1.38 51.12
N SER A 6 -58.85 -0.75 50.09
CA SER A 6 -60.26 -0.80 49.61
C SER A 6 -60.48 -0.43 48.12
N VAL A 7 -61.40 -1.12 47.40
CA VAL A 7 -62.68 -0.60 46.76
C VAL A 7 -62.50 0.07 45.37
N TYR A 8 -63.33 -0.03 44.31
CA TYR A 8 -64.57 -0.77 43.84
C TYR A 8 -64.78 -0.45 42.31
N ALA A 9 -65.76 -0.92 41.50
CA ALA A 9 -66.62 -2.14 41.38
C ALA A 9 -67.58 -2.00 40.15
N CYS A 10 -68.52 -2.96 39.93
CA CYS A 10 -69.63 -3.00 38.92
C CYS A 10 -69.27 -3.34 37.45
N LYS A 11 -70.07 -4.10 36.67
CA LYS A 11 -71.40 -4.74 36.89
C LYS A 11 -71.59 -6.04 36.05
N GLN A 12 -72.60 -6.85 36.39
CA GLN A 12 -72.89 -8.20 35.86
C GLN A 12 -73.86 -8.26 34.65
N LYS A 13 -73.97 -9.47 34.03
CA LYS A 13 -75.19 -10.13 33.47
C LYS A 13 -75.73 -9.62 32.11
N LYS A 14 -76.46 -10.39 31.27
CA LYS A 14 -76.70 -11.84 31.07
C LYS A 14 -77.51 -12.04 29.75
N ASP A 15 -77.70 -13.30 29.34
CA ASP A 15 -78.72 -13.81 28.40
C ASP A 15 -78.61 -13.41 26.90
N HIS A 16 -79.30 -14.02 25.93
CA HIS A 16 -79.53 -15.41 25.49
C HIS A 16 -80.49 -15.30 24.27
N GLU A 17 -80.15 -15.90 23.12
CA GLU A 17 -81.07 -16.32 22.04
C GLU A 17 -81.84 -15.29 21.15
N GLN A 18 -82.11 -15.73 19.91
CA GLN A 18 -83.00 -15.18 18.85
C GLN A 18 -82.74 -13.81 18.17
N PHE A 19 -82.39 -13.82 16.87
CA PHE A 19 -83.40 -13.63 15.80
C PHE A 19 -82.94 -14.10 14.40
N LYS A 20 -83.89 -14.26 13.46
CA LYS A 20 -83.70 -14.92 12.15
C LYS A 20 -83.56 -13.94 10.96
N ALA A 21 -82.69 -14.33 10.02
CA ALA A 21 -82.75 -14.20 8.55
C ALA A 21 -83.57 -13.08 7.85
N GLN A 22 -82.88 -12.28 7.00
CA GLN A 22 -83.40 -11.94 5.66
C GLN A 22 -82.30 -11.53 4.64
N ILE A 23 -82.02 -12.44 3.70
CA ILE A 23 -82.07 -12.30 2.21
C ILE A 23 -81.59 -10.99 1.56
N GLY A 24 -80.61 -11.07 0.63
CA GLY A 24 -80.37 -10.03 -0.38
C GLY A 24 -79.10 -10.16 -1.26
N ARG A 25 -79.16 -10.96 -2.34
CA ARG A 25 -78.37 -10.93 -3.62
C ARG A 25 -77.04 -10.12 -3.66
N GLY A 26 -75.89 -10.63 -4.13
CA GLY A 26 -75.53 -11.93 -4.70
C GLY A 26 -74.49 -11.77 -5.83
N ALA A 27 -73.49 -12.67 -5.89
CA ALA A 27 -72.83 -13.10 -7.13
C ALA A 27 -72.14 -14.46 -6.89
N LYS A 28 -72.09 -15.31 -7.92
CA LYS A 28 -71.70 -16.73 -7.82
C LYS A 28 -70.17 -16.89 -7.72
N ILE A 29 -69.71 -17.76 -6.83
CA ILE A 29 -68.42 -18.44 -6.95
C ILE A 29 -68.69 -19.95 -6.90
N PHE A 30 -68.27 -20.67 -7.94
CA PHE A 30 -68.36 -22.13 -8.01
C PHE A 30 -67.12 -22.78 -7.38
N PHE A 31 -67.28 -24.03 -6.96
CA PHE A 31 -66.33 -24.80 -6.14
C PHE A 31 -65.49 -25.78 -6.98
N LEU A 32 -64.44 -26.33 -6.34
CA LEU A 32 -63.56 -27.46 -6.75
C LEU A 32 -62.44 -27.17 -7.78
N PRO A 33 -61.32 -27.94 -7.75
CA PRO A 33 -60.75 -28.69 -6.61
C PRO A 33 -59.24 -28.44 -6.37
N LEU A 34 -58.77 -28.89 -5.20
CA LEU A 34 -57.35 -28.99 -4.86
C LEU A 34 -56.60 -29.88 -5.88
N LEU A 35 -55.49 -29.40 -6.44
CA LEU A 35 -54.50 -30.24 -7.09
C LEU A 35 -53.11 -29.89 -6.52
N PHE A 36 -52.52 -30.83 -5.79
CA PHE A 36 -51.17 -30.70 -5.24
C PHE A 36 -50.15 -30.78 -6.40
N LEU A 37 -49.56 -29.66 -6.77
CA LEU A 37 -48.41 -29.65 -7.69
C LEU A 37 -47.11 -29.63 -6.86
N LEU A 38 -46.48 -30.79 -6.72
CA LEU A 38 -45.11 -30.89 -6.20
C LEU A 38 -44.15 -30.25 -7.22
N MET A 39 -43.87 -28.96 -7.05
CA MET A 39 -42.70 -28.35 -7.68
C MET A 39 -41.45 -28.92 -7.01
N ASN A 40 -40.85 -29.92 -7.66
CA ASN A 40 -39.46 -30.25 -7.43
C ASN A 40 -38.60 -29.06 -7.84
N PHE A 41 -38.34 -28.14 -6.90
CA PHE A 41 -37.15 -27.31 -6.99
C PHE A 41 -35.96 -28.25 -6.91
N VAL A 42 -35.43 -28.61 -8.08
CA VAL A 42 -34.06 -29.08 -8.18
C VAL A 42 -33.19 -27.89 -7.77
N PHE A 43 -32.88 -27.82 -6.48
CA PHE A 43 -31.68 -27.13 -6.01
C PHE A 43 -30.52 -27.88 -6.67
N VAL A 44 -30.16 -27.44 -7.87
CA VAL A 44 -28.80 -27.61 -8.35
C VAL A 44 -27.98 -26.77 -7.37
N PRO A 45 -27.12 -27.35 -6.53
CA PRO A 45 -26.09 -26.56 -5.92
C PRO A 45 -25.22 -26.10 -7.09
N SER A 46 -25.45 -24.88 -7.57
CA SER A 46 -24.44 -24.14 -8.29
C SER A 46 -23.32 -23.95 -7.27
N SER A 47 -22.39 -24.90 -7.26
CA SER A 47 -21.09 -24.73 -6.64
C SER A 47 -20.55 -23.42 -7.20
N LEU A 48 -20.55 -22.39 -6.37
CA LEU A 48 -19.71 -21.22 -6.59
C LEU A 48 -18.28 -21.72 -6.41
N TYR A 49 -17.76 -22.34 -7.46
CA TYR A 49 -16.33 -22.50 -7.62
C TYR A 49 -15.77 -21.08 -7.56
N ALA A 50 -14.92 -20.81 -6.58
CA ALA A 50 -14.23 -19.54 -6.51
C ALA A 50 -13.49 -19.35 -7.83
N GLN A 51 -13.83 -18.27 -8.56
CA GLN A 51 -13.17 -17.96 -9.81
C GLN A 51 -11.78 -17.40 -9.49
N ALA A 52 -10.81 -17.74 -10.33
CA ALA A 52 -9.53 -17.03 -10.33
C ALA A 52 -9.75 -15.55 -10.63
N TYR A 53 -8.88 -14.70 -10.10
CA TYR A 53 -8.93 -13.26 -10.30
C TYR A 53 -8.48 -12.91 -11.72
N GLU A 54 -9.42 -12.50 -12.57
CA GLU A 54 -9.12 -12.08 -13.95
C GLU A 54 -8.13 -10.90 -13.96
N GLY A 55 -7.14 -10.97 -14.85
CA GLY A 55 -6.09 -9.97 -14.93
C GLY A 55 -4.79 -10.51 -15.52
N TYR A 56 -3.69 -9.80 -15.23
CA TYR A 56 -2.38 -10.08 -15.81
C TYR A 56 -1.31 -10.19 -14.74
N THR A 57 -0.44 -11.20 -14.85
CA THR A 57 0.63 -11.46 -13.88
C THR A 57 1.96 -10.96 -14.43
N LEU A 58 2.56 -9.97 -13.76
CA LEU A 58 3.91 -9.47 -14.02
C LEU A 58 4.92 -10.23 -13.18
N PHE A 59 6.06 -10.64 -13.77
CA PHE A 59 7.20 -11.15 -13.02
C PHE A 59 8.52 -11.00 -13.80
N SER A 60 9.62 -10.98 -13.05
CA SER A 60 10.98 -11.10 -13.59
C SER A 60 11.64 -12.36 -12.99
N PRO A 61 12.10 -13.32 -13.80
CA PRO A 61 12.86 -14.46 -13.27
C PRO A 61 14.19 -14.00 -12.67
N ASN A 62 14.66 -14.70 -11.64
CA ASN A 62 15.88 -14.32 -10.93
C ASN A 62 17.11 -14.41 -11.85
N ASN A 63 18.06 -13.49 -11.69
CA ASN A 63 19.26 -13.33 -12.54
C ASN A 63 18.98 -13.21 -14.05
N SER A 64 17.75 -12.86 -14.44
CA SER A 64 17.31 -12.74 -15.84
C SER A 64 17.58 -11.36 -16.41
N ARG A 65 17.55 -11.27 -17.74
CA ARG A 65 17.46 -10.01 -18.50
C ARG A 65 16.06 -9.76 -19.07
N ASN A 66 15.07 -10.57 -18.71
CA ASN A 66 13.70 -10.44 -19.24
C ASN A 66 12.69 -10.25 -18.11
N THR A 67 11.66 -9.44 -18.38
CA THR A 67 10.45 -9.31 -17.56
C THR A 67 9.25 -9.69 -18.44
N TYR A 68 8.26 -10.35 -17.87
CA TYR A 68 7.11 -10.89 -18.60
C TYR A 68 5.80 -10.43 -17.97
N LEU A 69 4.83 -10.13 -18.82
CA LEU A 69 3.42 -9.98 -18.46
C LEU A 69 2.65 -11.14 -19.10
N ILE A 70 1.96 -11.95 -18.30
CA ILE A 70 1.15 -13.08 -18.75
C ILE A 70 -0.34 -12.87 -18.48
N ASN A 71 -1.20 -13.37 -19.35
CA ASN A 71 -2.66 -13.41 -19.12
C ASN A 71 -3.08 -14.66 -18.33
N MET A 72 -4.36 -14.76 -17.97
CA MET A 72 -4.94 -15.91 -17.26
C MET A 72 -4.84 -17.24 -18.03
N SER A 73 -4.67 -17.20 -19.35
CA SER A 73 -4.40 -18.39 -20.19
C SER A 73 -2.92 -18.79 -20.22
N ASN A 74 -2.09 -18.23 -19.32
CA ASN A 74 -0.65 -18.47 -19.20
C ASN A 74 0.17 -18.09 -20.45
N GLN A 75 -0.38 -17.24 -21.31
CA GLN A 75 0.29 -16.73 -22.49
C GLN A 75 1.05 -15.44 -22.14
N VAL A 76 2.30 -15.32 -22.59
CA VAL A 76 3.04 -14.05 -22.56
C VAL A 76 2.36 -13.09 -23.53
N VAL A 77 1.77 -12.02 -22.99
CA VAL A 77 1.14 -10.94 -23.79
C VAL A 77 2.12 -9.80 -24.05
N HIS A 78 3.08 -9.59 -23.14
CA HIS A 78 4.17 -8.63 -23.33
C HIS A 78 5.44 -9.10 -22.64
N SER A 79 6.60 -8.64 -23.12
CA SER A 79 7.89 -8.89 -22.48
C SER A 79 8.89 -7.78 -22.76
N TRP A 80 9.58 -7.34 -21.71
CA TRP A 80 10.70 -6.40 -21.80
C TRP A 80 12.03 -7.16 -21.80
N SER A 81 12.92 -6.83 -22.74
CA SER A 81 14.29 -7.34 -22.79
C SER A 81 15.29 -6.26 -22.39
N HIS A 82 16.12 -6.56 -21.39
CA HIS A 82 16.97 -5.62 -20.69
C HIS A 82 18.45 -5.83 -20.98
N THR A 83 19.25 -4.77 -20.88
CA THR A 83 20.71 -4.85 -21.03
C THR A 83 21.42 -5.36 -19.75
N LYS A 84 20.81 -5.09 -18.58
CA LYS A 84 21.34 -5.45 -17.25
C LYS A 84 20.49 -6.55 -16.61
N THR A 85 21.15 -7.52 -15.97
CA THR A 85 20.47 -8.56 -15.20
C THR A 85 19.72 -7.94 -14.02
N GLY A 86 18.62 -8.56 -13.63
CA GLY A 86 17.84 -8.26 -12.42
C GLY A 86 17.01 -9.48 -12.07
N GLY A 87 15.87 -9.29 -11.42
CA GLY A 87 14.93 -10.38 -11.14
C GLY A 87 14.50 -10.53 -9.68
N TYR A 88 14.72 -9.51 -8.85
CA TYR A 88 14.05 -9.44 -7.55
C TYR A 88 12.66 -8.79 -7.69
N SER A 89 12.64 -7.50 -8.02
CA SER A 89 11.39 -6.72 -8.05
C SER A 89 11.14 -6.04 -9.38
N CYS A 90 9.88 -6.07 -9.78
CA CYS A 90 9.34 -5.34 -10.90
C CYS A 90 7.88 -4.95 -10.63
N TYR A 91 7.56 -3.71 -10.98
CA TYR A 91 6.24 -3.10 -10.83
C TYR A 91 5.84 -2.49 -12.15
N LEU A 92 4.57 -2.59 -12.51
CA LEU A 92 3.99 -1.90 -13.65
C LEU A 92 3.23 -0.70 -13.07
N LEU A 93 3.68 0.50 -13.39
CA LEU A 93 3.16 1.75 -12.82
C LEU A 93 1.93 2.24 -13.59
N GLU A 94 1.17 3.17 -12.99
CA GLU A 94 -0.04 3.77 -13.57
C GLU A 94 0.22 4.56 -14.86
N ASP A 95 1.48 4.94 -15.14
CA ASP A 95 1.89 5.57 -16.41
C ASP A 95 2.34 4.56 -17.48
N GLY A 96 2.00 3.27 -17.30
CA GLY A 96 2.35 2.17 -18.20
C GLY A 96 3.82 1.78 -18.23
N THR A 97 4.67 2.40 -17.39
CA THR A 97 6.09 2.09 -17.34
C THR A 97 6.41 0.96 -16.35
N LEU A 98 7.48 0.23 -16.64
CA LEU A 98 8.02 -0.81 -15.78
C LEU A 98 9.11 -0.21 -14.86
N LEU A 99 8.86 -0.18 -13.56
CA LEU A 99 9.89 0.04 -12.55
C LEU A 99 10.52 -1.29 -12.14
N ARG A 100 11.84 -1.38 -12.05
CA ARG A 100 12.52 -2.64 -11.68
C ARG A 100 13.89 -2.46 -11.05
N SER A 101 14.30 -3.46 -10.24
CA SER A 101 15.67 -3.58 -9.75
C SER A 101 16.61 -4.26 -10.76
N ALA A 102 17.88 -3.86 -10.73
CA ALA A 102 18.93 -4.33 -11.63
C ALA A 102 20.29 -4.43 -10.90
N ALA A 103 21.15 -5.32 -11.38
CA ALA A 103 22.47 -5.55 -10.82
C ALA A 103 23.48 -4.48 -11.31
N SER A 104 24.15 -3.82 -10.36
CA SER A 104 25.38 -3.07 -10.61
C SER A 104 26.56 -4.02 -10.80
N SER A 105 27.46 -3.72 -11.75
CA SER A 105 28.74 -4.43 -11.92
C SER A 105 29.82 -3.98 -10.93
N ASN A 106 29.61 -2.84 -10.24
CA ASN A 106 30.65 -2.11 -9.54
C ASN A 106 30.35 -2.01 -8.04
N SER A 107 30.40 -3.13 -7.31
CA SER A 107 30.30 -3.12 -5.84
C SER A 107 31.18 -4.18 -5.17
N GLN A 108 31.56 -3.88 -3.94
CA GLN A 108 32.28 -4.78 -3.04
C GLN A 108 31.32 -5.54 -2.09
N LEU A 109 30.07 -5.08 -1.94
CA LEU A 109 29.05 -5.72 -1.11
C LEU A 109 28.28 -6.73 -1.96
N ASN A 110 28.38 -8.02 -1.64
CA ASN A 110 27.90 -9.11 -2.51
C ASN A 110 27.08 -10.16 -1.72
N GLY A 111 26.13 -9.68 -0.90
CA GLY A 111 25.13 -10.51 -0.22
C GLY A 111 24.08 -11.12 -1.17
N GLY A 112 23.12 -11.85 -0.60
CA GLY A 112 21.95 -12.33 -1.34
C GLY A 112 21.15 -11.15 -1.91
N GLY A 113 20.50 -11.32 -3.07
CA GLY A 113 19.68 -10.27 -3.68
C GLY A 113 20.40 -8.98 -4.07
N ALA A 114 21.74 -8.94 -4.05
CA ALA A 114 22.53 -7.73 -4.29
C ALA A 114 22.25 -7.08 -5.67
N ALA A 115 21.61 -5.90 -5.66
CA ALA A 115 21.19 -5.18 -6.85
C ALA A 115 22.18 -4.05 -7.16
N GLY A 116 21.82 -2.80 -6.83
CA GLY A 116 22.66 -1.61 -6.95
C GLY A 116 22.16 -0.60 -7.97
N ILE A 117 21.11 -0.94 -8.73
CA ILE A 117 20.50 -0.10 -9.76
C ILE A 117 18.98 -0.24 -9.71
N VAL A 118 18.26 0.86 -9.90
CA VAL A 118 16.82 0.90 -10.22
C VAL A 118 16.64 1.51 -11.62
N GLN A 119 15.69 0.98 -12.39
CA GLN A 119 15.38 1.46 -13.74
C GLN A 119 13.87 1.67 -13.90
N LYS A 120 13.49 2.76 -14.54
CA LYS A 120 12.15 2.97 -15.12
C LYS A 120 12.27 2.75 -16.64
N VAL A 121 11.45 1.87 -17.18
CA VAL A 121 11.51 1.39 -18.56
C VAL A 121 10.15 1.63 -19.21
N ASP A 122 10.12 2.22 -20.41
CA ASP A 122 8.86 2.41 -21.13
C ASP A 122 8.26 1.08 -21.63
N TRP A 123 7.02 1.12 -22.14
CA TRP A 123 6.35 -0.05 -22.70
C TRP A 123 7.16 -0.70 -23.85
N GLY A 124 7.92 0.08 -24.61
CA GLY A 124 8.76 -0.39 -25.72
C GLY A 124 10.07 -1.05 -25.31
N GLY A 125 10.48 -0.98 -24.03
CA GLY A 125 11.74 -1.52 -23.53
C GLY A 125 12.90 -0.52 -23.44
N ASN A 126 12.68 0.78 -23.66
CA ASN A 126 13.71 1.79 -23.49
C ASN A 126 13.83 2.18 -22.01
N VAL A 127 15.04 2.22 -21.49
CA VAL A 127 15.32 2.75 -20.14
C VAL A 127 15.20 4.27 -20.21
N ILE A 128 14.13 4.83 -19.63
CA ILE A 128 13.86 6.28 -19.60
C ILE A 128 14.44 6.95 -18.35
N TRP A 129 14.64 6.18 -17.27
CA TRP A 129 15.36 6.62 -16.08
C TRP A 129 16.16 5.48 -15.46
N GLU A 130 17.37 5.77 -14.97
CA GLU A 130 18.23 4.85 -14.25
C GLU A 130 18.90 5.53 -13.05
N TYR A 131 18.85 4.90 -11.88
CA TYR A 131 19.56 5.35 -10.69
C TYR A 131 20.47 4.25 -10.15
N THR A 132 21.73 4.59 -9.86
CA THR A 132 22.73 3.64 -9.32
C THR A 132 23.04 3.99 -7.88
N TYR A 133 22.63 3.13 -6.95
CA TYR A 133 22.94 3.23 -5.53
C TYR A 133 23.89 2.09 -5.11
N SER A 134 25.18 2.26 -5.44
CA SER A 134 26.20 1.23 -5.32
C SER A 134 27.59 1.85 -5.17
N SER A 135 28.29 1.52 -4.09
CA SER A 135 29.68 1.92 -3.82
C SER A 135 30.45 0.78 -3.12
N SER A 136 31.60 1.09 -2.51
CA SER A 136 32.32 0.21 -1.58
C SER A 136 31.75 0.25 -0.15
N THR A 137 30.89 1.21 0.17
CA THR A 137 30.37 1.49 1.51
C THR A 137 28.85 1.40 1.63
N TYR A 138 28.14 1.24 0.52
CA TYR A 138 26.69 0.98 0.48
C TYR A 138 26.27 0.31 -0.83
N ARG A 139 25.15 -0.42 -0.84
CA ARG A 139 24.55 -0.99 -2.06
C ARG A 139 23.06 -1.30 -1.84
N SER A 140 22.18 -0.85 -2.74
CA SER A 140 20.79 -1.31 -2.73
C SER A 140 20.67 -2.79 -3.07
N HIS A 141 19.77 -3.53 -2.41
CA HIS A 141 19.55 -4.97 -2.64
C HIS A 141 18.07 -5.33 -2.53
N HIS A 142 17.75 -6.54 -3.00
CA HIS A 142 16.42 -7.11 -2.92
C HIS A 142 15.36 -6.18 -3.54
N ASP A 143 14.49 -5.62 -2.71
CA ASP A 143 13.21 -5.04 -3.07
C ASP A 143 13.24 -3.50 -3.12
N ILE A 144 12.25 -2.95 -3.82
CA ILE A 144 11.97 -1.52 -3.97
C ILE A 144 10.46 -1.33 -3.85
N GLU A 145 10.00 -0.18 -3.40
CA GLU A 145 8.57 0.16 -3.40
C GLU A 145 8.34 1.46 -4.19
N PRO A 146 7.50 1.46 -5.25
CA PRO A 146 7.06 2.69 -5.90
C PRO A 146 6.11 3.46 -4.97
N MET A 147 6.32 4.76 -4.83
CA MET A 147 5.50 5.61 -3.96
C MET A 147 4.48 6.44 -4.75
N PRO A 148 3.31 6.78 -4.16
CA PRO A 148 2.27 7.59 -4.82
C PRO A 148 2.70 9.00 -5.26
N ASN A 149 3.81 9.52 -4.72
CA ASN A 149 4.41 10.81 -5.11
C ASN A 149 5.34 10.70 -6.33
N GLY A 150 5.56 9.49 -6.88
CA GLY A 150 6.49 9.21 -7.98
C GLY A 150 7.92 8.88 -7.54
N ASN A 151 8.21 8.91 -6.25
CA ASN A 151 9.50 8.50 -5.68
C ASN A 151 9.59 6.97 -5.56
N VAL A 152 10.77 6.48 -5.18
CA VAL A 152 11.01 5.04 -4.96
C VAL A 152 11.74 4.84 -3.64
N LEU A 153 11.21 3.95 -2.80
CA LEU A 153 11.94 3.44 -1.62
C LEU A 153 12.88 2.31 -2.07
N LEU A 154 14.13 2.37 -1.62
CA LEU A 154 15.14 1.33 -1.86
C LEU A 154 15.63 0.79 -0.52
N ILE A 155 15.63 -0.54 -0.37
CA ILE A 155 16.41 -1.21 0.68
C ILE A 155 17.88 -1.20 0.26
N ALA A 156 18.79 -0.91 1.20
CA ALA A 156 20.22 -0.96 0.98
C ALA A 156 21.00 -1.41 2.22
N TRP A 157 22.19 -1.96 1.99
CA TRP A 157 23.21 -2.08 3.03
C TRP A 157 24.05 -0.81 3.09
N GLU A 158 24.58 -0.50 4.27
CA GLU A 158 25.75 0.37 4.46
C GLU A 158 26.86 -0.36 5.25
N VAL A 159 28.12 0.10 5.19
CA VAL A 159 29.25 -0.58 5.85
C VAL A 159 29.62 0.08 7.17
N LYS A 160 29.65 -0.72 8.24
CA LYS A 160 30.22 -0.34 9.54
C LYS A 160 31.48 -1.18 9.82
N THR A 161 32.56 -0.50 10.19
CA THR A 161 33.83 -1.15 10.50
C THR A 161 33.75 -1.97 11.80
N ALA A 162 34.62 -2.96 11.97
CA ALA A 162 34.70 -3.73 13.21
C ALA A 162 34.97 -2.88 14.46
N VAL A 163 35.64 -1.74 14.32
CA VAL A 163 35.84 -0.78 15.43
C VAL A 163 34.52 -0.10 15.81
N GLN A 164 33.70 0.29 14.82
CA GLN A 164 32.38 0.86 15.08
C GLN A 164 31.45 -0.17 15.74
N ALA A 165 31.42 -1.41 15.23
CA ALA A 165 30.55 -2.46 15.77
C ALA A 165 30.92 -2.89 17.20
N VAL A 166 32.23 -3.05 17.50
CA VAL A 166 32.68 -3.32 18.87
C VAL A 166 32.45 -2.11 19.80
N GLN A 167 32.26 -0.90 19.28
CA GLN A 167 31.93 0.28 20.08
C GLN A 167 30.42 0.41 20.33
N THR A 168 29.55 -0.08 19.43
CA THR A 168 28.10 -0.20 19.64
C THR A 168 27.71 -1.43 20.48
N GLY A 169 28.68 -2.23 20.91
CA GLY A 169 28.47 -3.34 21.84
C GLY A 169 28.24 -4.71 21.18
N LEU A 170 28.64 -4.86 19.92
CA LEU A 170 28.81 -6.18 19.32
C LEU A 170 29.83 -7.01 20.12
N ASN A 171 29.44 -8.22 20.53
CA ASN A 171 30.22 -9.10 21.39
C ASN A 171 31.46 -9.74 20.72
N HIS A 172 31.68 -9.47 19.43
CA HIS A 172 32.83 -9.94 18.66
C HIS A 172 33.28 -8.88 17.65
N SER A 173 34.45 -9.07 17.02
CA SER A 173 35.01 -8.13 16.05
C SER A 173 34.70 -8.54 14.61
N ALA A 174 33.65 -7.97 14.02
CA ALA A 174 33.28 -8.18 12.61
C ALA A 174 32.97 -6.85 11.89
N VAL A 175 33.23 -6.78 10.59
CA VAL A 175 32.60 -5.76 9.72
C VAL A 175 31.14 -6.16 9.58
N ILE A 176 30.23 -5.23 9.83
CA ILE A 176 28.79 -5.45 9.75
C ILE A 176 28.18 -4.52 8.69
N TRP A 177 27.21 -5.06 7.97
CA TRP A 177 26.42 -4.40 6.95
C TRP A 177 24.97 -4.29 7.46
N PRO A 178 24.65 -3.31 8.33
CA PRO A 178 23.27 -3.03 8.66
C PRO A 178 22.52 -2.54 7.43
N ASP A 179 21.23 -2.80 7.44
CA ASP A 179 20.30 -2.33 6.43
C ASP A 179 19.83 -0.89 6.74
N HIS A 180 19.57 -0.13 5.68
CA HIS A 180 19.00 1.21 5.71
C HIS A 180 18.05 1.38 4.52
N ILE A 181 17.14 2.35 4.62
CA ILE A 181 16.13 2.64 3.60
C ILE A 181 16.34 4.07 3.12
N ILE A 182 16.22 4.29 1.81
CA ILE A 182 16.26 5.63 1.21
C ILE A 182 15.02 5.86 0.33
N GLU A 183 14.47 7.06 0.37
CA GLU A 183 13.50 7.55 -0.62
C GLU A 183 14.23 8.38 -1.68
N VAL A 184 14.06 8.01 -2.95
CA VAL A 184 14.70 8.66 -4.09
C VAL A 184 13.66 9.31 -4.99
N GLU A 185 13.77 10.63 -5.17
CA GLU A 185 13.08 11.42 -6.19
C GLU A 185 13.82 11.27 -7.53
N PRO A 186 13.20 10.76 -8.61
CA PRO A 186 13.81 10.67 -9.93
C PRO A 186 14.15 12.04 -10.55
N VAL A 187 15.40 12.23 -10.98
CA VAL A 187 15.86 13.48 -11.63
C VAL A 187 16.46 13.21 -13.00
N GLY A 188 15.84 13.80 -14.03
CA GLY A 188 16.27 13.63 -15.42
C GLY A 188 16.17 12.17 -15.87
N THR A 189 17.21 11.64 -16.49
CA THR A 189 17.25 10.25 -17.01
C THR A 189 18.25 9.34 -16.31
N ASN A 190 19.11 9.87 -15.43
CA ASN A 190 20.22 9.11 -14.85
C ASN A 190 20.64 9.53 -13.43
N SER A 191 19.78 10.25 -12.70
CA SER A 191 20.08 10.78 -11.36
C SER A 191 18.85 10.78 -10.47
N GLY A 192 19.02 11.06 -9.18
CA GLY A 192 17.94 11.18 -8.23
C GLY A 192 18.38 11.89 -6.96
N ASN A 193 17.46 12.63 -6.35
CA ASN A 193 17.67 13.25 -5.05
C ASN A 193 17.23 12.27 -3.95
N ILE A 194 18.07 12.06 -2.95
CA ILE A 194 17.66 11.34 -1.74
C ILE A 194 16.92 12.34 -0.86
N VAL A 195 15.62 12.14 -0.66
CA VAL A 195 14.74 13.10 0.04
C VAL A 195 14.42 12.67 1.48
N TRP A 196 14.46 11.36 1.75
CA TRP A 196 14.30 10.78 3.09
C TRP A 196 15.25 9.58 3.26
N GLN A 197 15.72 9.30 4.48
CA GLN A 197 16.46 8.08 4.83
C GLN A 197 16.17 7.64 6.26
N TRP A 198 16.24 6.32 6.49
CA TRP A 198 16.21 5.69 7.82
C TRP A 198 17.32 4.63 7.92
N HIS A 199 17.99 4.54 9.07
CA HIS A 199 19.13 3.66 9.28
C HIS A 199 18.93 2.77 10.51
N ALA A 200 18.91 1.45 10.35
CA ALA A 200 18.80 0.52 11.49
C ALA A 200 19.91 0.71 12.54
N TRP A 201 21.05 1.26 12.13
CA TRP A 201 22.19 1.56 12.99
C TRP A 201 21.95 2.65 14.05
N ASP A 202 20.95 3.51 13.84
CA ASP A 202 20.62 4.58 14.78
C ASP A 202 19.66 4.08 15.90
N HIS A 203 19.06 2.90 15.73
CA HIS A 203 18.06 2.30 16.63
C HIS A 203 18.57 1.02 17.31
N LEU A 204 19.77 1.08 17.90
CA LEU A 204 20.45 -0.07 18.49
C LEU A 204 20.37 -0.09 20.03
N VAL A 205 20.34 -1.30 20.59
CA VAL A 205 20.48 -1.61 22.03
C VAL A 205 21.41 -2.82 22.23
N GLN A 206 21.89 -3.08 23.44
CA GLN A 206 22.52 -4.34 23.88
C GLN A 206 22.66 -4.39 25.41
N ASP A 207 22.66 -5.58 26.00
CA ASP A 207 22.90 -5.80 27.44
C ASP A 207 24.20 -6.59 27.75
N TYR A 208 25.08 -6.75 26.75
CA TYR A 208 26.32 -7.54 26.84
C TYR A 208 27.48 -6.82 27.57
N ASP A 209 27.78 -5.57 27.22
CA ASP A 209 28.92 -4.81 27.77
C ASP A 209 28.50 -3.38 28.16
N ALA A 210 28.44 -3.14 29.48
CA ALA A 210 28.06 -1.87 30.10
C ALA A 210 29.07 -0.73 29.89
N ALA A 211 30.25 -1.00 29.33
CA ALA A 211 31.23 0.02 28.95
C ALA A 211 31.11 0.47 27.49
N LYS A 212 30.16 -0.07 26.72
CA LYS A 212 29.94 0.25 25.31
C LYS A 212 28.80 1.24 25.11
N ASN A 213 28.70 1.78 23.90
CA ASN A 213 27.52 2.56 23.52
C ASN A 213 26.28 1.66 23.56
N ASN A 214 25.11 2.29 23.59
CA ASN A 214 23.81 1.62 23.41
C ASN A 214 23.51 0.55 24.47
N TYR A 215 24.21 0.58 25.62
CA TYR A 215 23.93 -0.33 26.72
C TYR A 215 22.58 0.01 27.36
N GLY A 216 21.68 -0.99 27.41
CA GLY A 216 20.34 -0.89 27.99
C GLY A 216 19.76 -2.28 28.22
N VAL A 217 18.70 -2.40 29.01
CA VAL A 217 18.02 -3.68 29.21
C VAL A 217 17.20 -3.98 27.96
N VAL A 218 17.64 -4.95 27.15
CA VAL A 218 17.05 -5.24 25.83
C VAL A 218 15.53 -5.51 25.92
N ALA A 219 15.08 -6.18 26.99
CA ALA A 219 13.66 -6.47 27.24
C ALA A 219 12.78 -5.24 27.53
N ASP A 220 13.38 -4.12 27.94
CA ASP A 220 12.69 -2.85 28.19
C ASP A 220 12.61 -1.96 26.94
N HIS A 221 13.27 -2.37 25.83
CA HIS A 221 13.42 -1.61 24.59
C HIS A 221 12.97 -2.40 23.33
N PRO A 222 11.70 -2.84 23.24
CA PRO A 222 11.18 -3.53 22.05
C PRO A 222 11.27 -2.68 20.77
N GLU A 223 11.34 -1.35 20.90
CA GLU A 223 11.50 -0.37 19.82
C GLU A 223 12.91 -0.29 19.22
N LEU A 224 13.90 -0.98 19.81
CA LEU A 224 15.30 -1.01 19.37
C LEU A 224 15.74 -2.42 18.94
N LEU A 225 16.86 -2.48 18.21
CA LEU A 225 17.47 -3.72 17.70
C LEU A 225 18.70 -4.11 18.54
N ASP A 226 18.74 -5.33 19.06
CA ASP A 226 19.98 -5.84 19.68
C ASP A 226 21.02 -6.17 18.60
N ILE A 227 22.14 -5.44 18.61
CA ILE A 227 23.27 -5.61 17.68
C ILE A 227 23.89 -7.01 17.71
N ASN A 228 23.62 -7.81 18.75
CA ASN A 228 24.12 -9.17 18.92
C ASN A 228 23.20 -10.26 18.34
N MET A 229 22.01 -9.88 17.85
CA MET A 229 21.08 -10.78 17.16
C MET A 229 21.30 -10.74 15.64
N GLY A 230 20.59 -11.58 14.89
CA GLY A 230 20.66 -11.60 13.42
C GLY A 230 21.83 -12.41 12.85
N GLY A 231 22.20 -12.10 11.61
CA GLY A 231 23.24 -12.79 10.86
C GLY A 231 24.58 -12.04 10.85
N THR A 232 25.67 -12.73 10.53
CA THR A 232 26.95 -12.06 10.22
C THR A 232 27.64 -12.68 9.00
N GLN A 233 26.87 -13.40 8.17
CA GLN A 233 27.41 -14.05 6.97
C GLN A 233 27.92 -12.98 6.01
N ILE A 234 29.23 -12.98 5.74
CA ILE A 234 29.93 -11.98 4.93
C ILE A 234 29.71 -10.50 5.32
N GLY A 235 29.17 -10.24 6.51
CA GLY A 235 28.84 -8.92 7.05
C GLY A 235 27.35 -8.57 7.04
N ASP A 236 26.55 -9.23 6.18
CA ASP A 236 25.10 -9.03 6.01
C ASP A 236 24.34 -9.34 7.33
N TRP A 237 23.64 -8.34 7.89
CA TRP A 237 23.16 -8.37 9.29
C TRP A 237 21.69 -8.72 9.44
N MET A 238 20.80 -7.84 8.97
CA MET A 238 19.36 -8.05 9.05
C MET A 238 18.85 -8.75 7.79
N HIS A 239 19.46 -8.46 6.63
CA HIS A 239 19.08 -9.00 5.34
C HIS A 239 17.60 -8.71 5.05
N ILE A 240 17.28 -7.42 4.98
CA ILE A 240 15.94 -6.97 4.61
C ILE A 240 15.70 -7.34 3.15
N ASN A 241 14.59 -8.03 2.92
CA ASN A 241 14.28 -8.68 1.65
C ASN A 241 12.89 -8.34 1.08
N GLY A 242 12.10 -7.58 1.81
CA GLY A 242 10.79 -7.07 1.40
C GLY A 242 10.55 -5.72 2.05
N ILE A 243 9.88 -4.84 1.31
CA ILE A 243 9.46 -3.50 1.74
C ILE A 243 8.07 -3.24 1.18
N SER A 244 7.21 -2.56 1.95
CA SER A 244 5.94 -2.06 1.46
C SER A 244 5.47 -0.81 2.21
N TYR A 245 4.88 0.15 1.49
CA TYR A 245 4.44 1.44 2.03
C TYR A 245 2.93 1.47 2.28
N ASN A 246 2.51 1.99 3.43
CA ASN A 246 1.12 2.27 3.77
C ASN A 246 0.87 3.78 3.72
N VAL A 247 0.16 4.23 2.68
CA VAL A 247 -0.12 5.65 2.41
C VAL A 247 -1.05 6.31 3.45
N ASP A 248 -1.97 5.55 4.06
CA ASP A 248 -2.90 6.10 5.06
C ASP A 248 -2.19 6.41 6.37
N LEU A 249 -1.36 5.46 6.82
CA LEU A 249 -0.58 5.58 8.06
C LEU A 249 0.69 6.44 7.87
N ASP A 250 1.21 6.52 6.63
CA ASP A 250 2.53 7.07 6.29
C ASP A 250 3.64 6.29 7.02
N GLN A 251 3.62 4.98 6.83
CA GLN A 251 4.47 4.00 7.51
C GLN A 251 4.99 2.95 6.51
N ILE A 252 6.15 2.37 6.79
CA ILE A 252 6.78 1.33 5.98
C ILE A 252 6.82 0.03 6.78
N VAL A 253 6.40 -1.09 6.18
CA VAL A 253 6.70 -2.44 6.68
C VAL A 253 7.90 -3.04 5.94
N ILE A 254 8.75 -3.75 6.66
CA ILE A 254 9.92 -4.47 6.13
C ILE A 254 10.00 -5.89 6.70
N SER A 255 10.55 -6.84 5.92
CA SER A 255 10.84 -8.21 6.37
C SER A 255 12.34 -8.47 6.41
N SER A 256 12.84 -8.97 7.55
CA SER A 256 14.24 -9.30 7.80
C SER A 256 14.42 -10.81 7.87
N HIS A 257 15.17 -11.36 6.90
CA HIS A 257 15.48 -12.78 6.84
C HIS A 257 16.23 -13.27 8.08
N PHE A 258 17.30 -12.58 8.49
CA PHE A 258 18.18 -13.10 9.54
C PHE A 258 17.68 -12.84 10.97
N LEU A 259 16.71 -11.94 11.15
CA LEU A 259 16.05 -11.75 12.45
C LEU A 259 14.76 -12.58 12.56
N ASP A 260 14.26 -13.18 11.49
CA ASP A 260 12.96 -13.89 11.49
C ASP A 260 11.81 -12.98 11.99
N GLU A 261 11.83 -11.71 11.56
CA GLU A 261 10.88 -10.67 11.97
C GLU A 261 10.46 -9.77 10.80
N ILE A 262 9.23 -9.27 10.90
CA ILE A 262 8.79 -8.06 10.20
C ILE A 262 8.82 -6.87 11.17
N TYR A 263 9.04 -5.67 10.65
CA TYR A 263 9.07 -4.41 11.40
C TYR A 263 8.23 -3.35 10.70
N VAL A 264 7.65 -2.41 11.47
CA VAL A 264 7.05 -1.18 10.95
C VAL A 264 7.74 0.04 11.54
N ILE A 265 8.03 1.03 10.68
CA ILE A 265 8.70 2.30 11.01
C ILE A 265 7.89 3.50 10.52
N ASP A 266 8.09 4.67 11.13
CA ASP A 266 7.41 5.92 10.79
C ASP A 266 8.09 6.64 9.61
N HIS A 267 7.41 6.70 8.46
CA HIS A 267 7.89 7.41 7.28
C HIS A 267 7.53 8.91 7.29
N SER A 268 6.56 9.33 8.11
CA SER A 268 6.16 10.75 8.22
C SER A 268 7.20 11.66 8.90
N THR A 269 8.35 11.09 9.25
CA THR A 269 9.52 11.76 9.81
C THR A 269 10.29 12.53 8.73
N THR A 270 11.02 13.58 9.11
CA THR A 270 12.18 14.02 8.33
C THR A 270 13.37 13.09 8.56
N THR A 271 14.36 13.04 7.66
CA THR A 271 15.61 12.25 7.85
C THR A 271 16.30 12.50 9.20
N ALA A 272 16.18 13.71 9.76
CA ALA A 272 16.76 14.04 11.07
C ALA A 272 15.94 13.49 12.26
N GLU A 273 14.63 13.35 12.10
CA GLU A 273 13.76 12.67 13.07
C GLU A 273 13.84 11.14 12.91
N ALA A 274 14.00 10.64 11.68
CA ALA A 274 14.23 9.24 11.39
C ALA A 274 15.51 8.73 12.06
N ALA A 275 16.58 9.53 12.13
CA ALA A 275 17.80 9.21 12.87
C ALA A 275 17.71 9.43 14.40
N ALA A 276 16.50 9.65 14.94
CA ALA A 276 16.27 9.97 16.35
C ALA A 276 15.12 9.15 16.95
N HIS A 277 14.99 9.21 18.29
CA HIS A 277 13.97 8.52 19.09
C HIS A 277 12.70 9.38 19.32
N SER A 278 12.51 10.42 18.51
CA SER A 278 11.39 11.36 18.64
C SER A 278 11.16 12.17 17.36
N GLY A 279 9.89 12.41 17.03
CA GLY A 279 9.47 13.07 15.79
C GLY A 279 8.48 12.22 14.99
N GLY A 280 8.06 12.71 13.83
CA GLY A 280 7.01 12.06 13.02
C GLY A 280 5.63 12.07 13.69
N ARG A 281 4.63 11.49 13.01
CA ARG A 281 3.23 11.39 13.50
C ARG A 281 3.12 10.54 14.76
N SER A 282 3.94 9.50 14.88
CA SER A 282 3.96 8.58 16.03
C SER A 282 4.70 9.18 17.24
N GLY A 283 5.44 10.29 17.05
CA GLY A 283 6.28 10.90 18.08
C GLY A 283 7.51 10.07 18.47
N LYS A 284 7.87 9.07 17.66
CA LYS A 284 8.93 8.07 17.91
C LYS A 284 10.18 8.25 17.06
N GLY A 285 10.18 9.18 16.11
CA GLY A 285 11.27 9.27 15.14
C GLY A 285 11.35 7.98 14.33
N GLY A 286 12.55 7.44 14.12
CA GLY A 286 12.76 6.18 13.41
C GLY A 286 12.67 4.91 14.26
N ASP A 287 12.38 5.00 15.56
CA ASP A 287 12.26 3.81 16.39
C ASP A 287 11.17 2.85 15.87
N ILE A 288 11.35 1.55 16.09
CA ILE A 288 10.43 0.52 15.62
C ILE A 288 9.07 0.72 16.30
N LEU A 289 8.03 0.98 15.48
CA LEU A 289 6.66 1.14 15.96
C LEU A 289 6.03 -0.20 16.31
N TYR A 290 6.39 -1.25 15.57
CA TYR A 290 5.86 -2.60 15.68
C TYR A 290 6.85 -3.61 15.14
N ARG A 291 6.92 -4.79 15.77
CA ARG A 291 7.70 -5.94 15.27
C ARG A 291 6.97 -7.25 15.54
N TRP A 292 7.11 -8.21 14.64
CA TRP A 292 6.46 -9.51 14.79
C TRP A 292 7.25 -10.63 14.12
N GLY A 293 7.38 -11.76 14.82
CA GLY A 293 8.08 -12.93 14.29
C GLY A 293 8.90 -13.67 15.33
N ASN A 294 9.87 -13.01 15.97
CA ASN A 294 10.82 -13.64 16.89
C ASN A 294 11.04 -12.81 18.18
N PRO A 295 10.19 -12.99 19.22
CA PRO A 295 10.31 -12.29 20.50
C PRO A 295 11.65 -12.44 21.22
N ALA A 296 12.43 -13.49 20.93
CA ALA A 296 13.73 -13.71 21.55
C ALA A 296 14.77 -12.64 21.14
N ASN A 297 14.60 -11.97 19.99
CA ASN A 297 15.50 -10.90 19.55
C ASN A 297 15.45 -9.63 20.41
N TYR A 298 14.45 -9.52 21.29
CA TYR A 298 14.33 -8.43 22.26
C TYR A 298 13.97 -8.97 23.66
N ASN A 299 14.42 -10.21 23.97
CA ASN A 299 14.23 -10.86 25.27
C ASN A 299 12.77 -10.92 25.79
N ALA A 300 11.77 -10.82 24.89
CA ALA A 300 10.36 -10.88 25.23
C ALA A 300 9.82 -12.32 25.26
N PRO A 301 8.81 -12.61 26.10
CA PRO A 301 8.21 -13.94 26.17
C PRO A 301 7.36 -14.22 24.92
N GLY A 302 7.60 -15.38 24.29
CA GLY A 302 6.81 -15.84 23.15
C GLY A 302 7.43 -17.05 22.46
N SER A 303 6.94 -17.36 21.26
CA SER A 303 7.54 -18.36 20.37
C SER A 303 7.86 -17.70 19.03
N GLN A 304 8.97 -18.11 18.44
CA GLN A 304 9.33 -17.73 17.07
C GLN A 304 8.31 -18.31 16.08
N VAL A 305 7.78 -17.46 15.20
CA VAL A 305 6.73 -17.78 14.21
C VAL A 305 7.31 -17.93 12.80
N PHE A 306 8.27 -17.08 12.44
CA PHE A 306 8.98 -17.16 11.16
C PHE A 306 10.26 -18.00 11.27
N ASN A 307 10.65 -18.61 10.16
CA ASN A 307 11.95 -19.26 9.97
C ASN A 307 12.32 -19.05 8.50
N VAL A 308 13.09 -17.99 8.28
CA VAL A 308 13.29 -17.26 7.02
C VAL A 308 11.98 -16.64 6.52
N VAL A 309 11.73 -15.37 6.87
CA VAL A 309 10.60 -14.55 6.35
C VAL A 309 10.99 -13.79 5.09
N HIS A 310 10.04 -13.61 4.17
CA HIS A 310 10.13 -12.84 2.93
C HIS A 310 8.81 -12.08 2.65
N SER A 311 8.89 -11.05 1.82
CA SER A 311 7.73 -10.35 1.24
C SER A 311 6.66 -9.92 2.25
N SER A 312 7.05 -9.12 3.27
CA SER A 312 6.05 -8.38 4.06
C SER A 312 5.34 -7.34 3.20
N ILE A 313 4.02 -7.43 3.07
CA ILE A 313 3.23 -6.51 2.25
C ILE A 313 1.95 -6.12 2.99
N TRP A 314 1.61 -4.83 2.99
CA TRP A 314 0.31 -4.36 3.46
C TRP A 314 -0.80 -4.79 2.48
N ILE A 315 -1.92 -5.26 3.01
CA ILE A 315 -3.12 -5.47 2.18
C ILE A 315 -3.72 -4.09 1.87
N PRO A 316 -3.84 -3.68 0.58
CA PRO A 316 -4.27 -2.33 0.22
C PRO A 316 -5.72 -2.02 0.60
N ASN A 317 -6.05 -0.73 0.57
CA ASN A 317 -7.41 -0.25 0.79
C ASN A 317 -8.40 -0.80 -0.24
N GLY A 318 -9.58 -1.20 0.24
CA GLY A 318 -10.62 -1.83 -0.57
C GLY A 318 -10.45 -3.33 -0.81
N PHE A 319 -9.32 -3.93 -0.42
CA PHE A 319 -9.10 -5.37 -0.53
C PHE A 319 -9.56 -6.09 0.75
N PRO A 320 -10.02 -7.36 0.68
CA PRO A 320 -10.36 -8.14 1.87
C PRO A 320 -9.14 -8.34 2.77
N GLY A 321 -9.21 -7.80 4.00
CA GLY A 321 -8.07 -7.72 4.92
C GLY A 321 -7.29 -6.40 4.86
N SER A 322 -7.80 -5.36 4.20
CA SER A 322 -7.22 -4.00 4.18
C SER A 322 -6.69 -3.57 5.56
N GLY A 323 -5.43 -3.14 5.61
CA GLY A 323 -4.73 -2.78 6.85
C GLY A 323 -4.11 -3.96 7.62
N ASN A 324 -4.25 -5.20 7.14
CA ASN A 324 -3.48 -6.35 7.62
C ASN A 324 -2.14 -6.45 6.89
N ILE A 325 -1.22 -7.25 7.43
CA ILE A 325 0.07 -7.56 6.80
C ILE A 325 0.07 -9.02 6.34
N LEU A 326 0.41 -9.27 5.08
CA LEU A 326 0.80 -10.59 4.60
C LEU A 326 2.32 -10.77 4.70
N ALA A 327 2.76 -12.00 4.93
CA ALA A 327 4.17 -12.39 4.84
C ALA A 327 4.34 -13.83 4.34
N PHE A 328 5.43 -14.11 3.64
CA PHE A 328 5.85 -15.45 3.23
C PHE A 328 6.87 -15.99 4.24
N ASN A 329 6.67 -17.22 4.73
CA ASN A 329 7.58 -17.90 5.63
C ASN A 329 8.10 -19.18 4.97
N ASN A 330 9.41 -19.27 4.77
CA ASN A 330 10.02 -20.31 3.95
C ASN A 330 10.06 -21.67 4.63
N ARG A 331 10.19 -21.74 5.96
CA ARG A 331 10.53 -22.99 6.68
C ARG A 331 9.63 -23.25 7.88
N GLU A 332 8.35 -23.50 7.63
CA GLU A 332 7.50 -24.12 8.65
C GLU A 332 7.85 -25.61 8.77
N GLY A 333 8.79 -25.94 9.64
CA GLY A 333 9.22 -27.32 9.90
C GLY A 333 10.05 -27.95 8.77
N GLN A 334 9.87 -29.26 8.54
CA GLN A 334 10.70 -30.02 7.59
C GLN A 334 10.17 -29.94 6.15
N GLY A 335 10.57 -28.88 5.44
CA GLY A 335 10.40 -28.79 3.98
C GLY A 335 9.01 -28.33 3.54
N THR A 336 8.39 -27.44 4.29
CA THR A 336 7.12 -26.78 3.97
C THR A 336 7.23 -25.27 4.20
N SER A 337 6.61 -24.49 3.31
CA SER A 337 6.45 -23.03 3.46
C SER A 337 5.01 -22.71 3.86
N ILE A 338 4.79 -21.51 4.40
CA ILE A 338 3.47 -21.00 4.79
C ILE A 338 3.37 -19.51 4.45
N VAL A 339 2.23 -19.09 3.90
CA VAL A 339 1.87 -17.67 3.82
C VAL A 339 0.96 -17.35 4.99
N VAL A 340 1.20 -16.23 5.67
CA VAL A 340 0.43 -15.80 6.84
C VAL A 340 -0.14 -14.40 6.63
N GLU A 341 -1.32 -14.16 7.19
CA GLU A 341 -1.94 -12.84 7.34
C GLU A 341 -2.05 -12.51 8.83
N ILE A 342 -1.63 -11.32 9.25
CA ILE A 342 -1.80 -10.84 10.62
C ILE A 342 -2.60 -9.54 10.64
N VAL A 343 -3.45 -9.39 11.65
CA VAL A 343 -4.01 -8.09 12.05
C VAL A 343 -3.03 -7.49 13.06
N PRO A 344 -2.22 -6.48 12.71
CA PRO A 344 -1.36 -5.83 13.69
C PRO A 344 -2.23 -5.06 14.71
N PRO A 345 -1.78 -4.88 15.97
CA PRO A 345 -2.56 -4.27 17.05
C PRO A 345 -2.54 -2.74 16.99
N VAL A 346 -2.81 -2.19 15.80
CA VAL A 346 -2.81 -0.75 15.48
C VAL A 346 -4.07 -0.08 16.03
N ASP A 347 -3.91 1.11 16.62
CA ASP A 347 -4.99 1.93 17.13
C ASP A 347 -5.39 3.05 16.15
N GLY A 348 -6.42 3.83 16.51
CA GLY A 348 -6.93 4.92 15.68
C GLY A 348 -5.98 6.13 15.50
N SER A 349 -4.78 6.10 16.09
CA SER A 349 -3.70 7.07 15.84
C SER A 349 -2.60 6.55 14.92
N GLY A 350 -2.65 5.27 14.51
CA GLY A 350 -1.56 4.60 13.80
C GLY A 350 -0.46 4.06 14.72
N SER A 351 -0.67 4.09 16.05
CA SER A 351 0.25 3.53 17.05
C SER A 351 -0.09 2.07 17.34
N TYR A 352 0.90 1.27 17.77
CA TYR A 352 0.71 -0.16 18.03
C TYR A 352 0.72 -0.47 19.52
N THR A 353 -0.29 -1.22 19.98
CA THR A 353 -0.43 -1.53 21.41
C THR A 353 0.43 -2.73 21.82
N ILE A 354 1.21 -2.54 22.88
CA ILE A 354 2.05 -3.56 23.54
C ILE A 354 1.88 -3.44 25.06
N SER A 355 1.85 -4.58 25.75
CA SER A 355 1.91 -4.62 27.21
C SER A 355 3.38 -4.67 27.66
N ALA A 356 3.74 -3.89 28.68
CA ALA A 356 5.12 -3.88 29.20
C ALA A 356 5.61 -5.31 29.54
N GLY A 357 6.83 -5.64 29.10
CA GLY A 357 7.42 -6.98 29.27
C GLY A 357 6.75 -8.10 28.47
N SER A 358 5.93 -7.79 27.46
CA SER A 358 5.29 -8.76 26.56
C SER A 358 5.80 -8.59 25.13
N ALA A 359 5.67 -9.62 24.30
CA ALA A 359 5.81 -9.47 22.85
C ALA A 359 4.62 -8.70 22.26
N PHE A 360 4.81 -8.06 21.09
CA PHE A 360 3.70 -7.58 20.28
C PHE A 360 2.82 -8.76 19.82
N GLY A 361 1.49 -8.57 19.85
CA GLY A 361 0.53 -9.50 19.25
C GLY A 361 0.41 -9.30 17.73
N PRO A 362 -0.34 -10.16 17.02
CA PRO A 362 -1.16 -11.25 17.55
C PRO A 362 -0.32 -12.51 17.87
N THR A 363 -0.80 -13.40 18.72
CA THR A 363 -0.07 -14.65 19.03
C THR A 363 -0.12 -15.70 17.93
N LEU A 364 -1.07 -15.57 17.00
CA LEU A 364 -1.28 -16.44 15.84
C LEU A 364 -1.77 -15.57 14.66
N PRO A 365 -1.48 -15.96 13.41
CA PRO A 365 -2.04 -15.28 12.24
C PRO A 365 -3.57 -15.43 12.16
N THR A 366 -4.24 -14.45 11.57
CA THR A 366 -5.70 -14.47 11.36
C THR A 366 -6.12 -15.37 10.21
N TRP A 367 -5.21 -15.60 9.27
CA TRP A 367 -5.35 -16.54 8.16
C TRP A 367 -3.96 -17.07 7.79
N SER A 368 -3.89 -18.30 7.31
CA SER A 368 -2.66 -18.82 6.72
C SER A 368 -2.95 -19.88 5.66
N TYR A 369 -1.96 -20.10 4.79
CA TYR A 369 -2.00 -21.15 3.78
C TYR A 369 -0.68 -21.93 3.76
N THR A 370 -0.78 -23.25 3.89
CA THR A 370 0.28 -24.21 3.60
C THR A 370 -0.31 -25.45 2.91
N ALA A 371 0.50 -26.20 2.16
CA ALA A 371 0.06 -27.38 1.42
C ALA A 371 1.21 -28.39 1.25
N SER A 372 0.85 -29.66 1.05
CA SER A 372 1.82 -30.72 0.75
C SER A 372 2.58 -30.41 -0.55
N GLY A 373 3.90 -30.26 -0.46
CA GLY A 373 4.77 -29.94 -1.60
C GLY A 373 4.92 -28.44 -1.90
N PHE A 374 4.26 -27.56 -1.14
CA PHE A 374 4.52 -26.12 -1.19
C PHE A 374 5.75 -25.81 -0.34
N TYR A 375 6.89 -25.55 -1.01
CA TYR A 375 8.15 -25.22 -0.34
C TYR A 375 9.05 -24.37 -1.23
N SER A 376 9.50 -23.22 -0.71
CA SER A 376 10.59 -22.41 -1.26
C SER A 376 11.62 -22.23 -0.15
N ASN A 377 12.88 -22.66 -0.35
CA ASN A 377 13.89 -22.63 0.73
C ASN A 377 14.54 -21.23 0.97
N HIS A 378 14.27 -20.30 0.06
CA HIS A 378 14.62 -18.87 0.04
C HIS A 378 13.64 -18.14 -0.92
N LEU A 379 13.68 -16.80 -0.97
CA LEU A 379 12.72 -15.97 -1.73
C LEU A 379 11.27 -16.24 -1.29
N GLY A 380 10.27 -16.01 -2.14
CA GLY A 380 8.86 -16.26 -1.84
C GLY A 380 8.07 -14.97 -1.79
N GLY A 381 6.89 -14.98 -2.39
CA GLY A 381 6.04 -13.80 -2.52
C GLY A 381 4.57 -14.13 -2.34
N CYS A 382 3.79 -13.13 -1.94
CA CYS A 382 2.33 -13.24 -1.84
C CYS A 382 1.67 -11.88 -2.10
N GLN A 383 0.41 -11.90 -2.54
CA GLN A 383 -0.40 -10.71 -2.79
C GLN A 383 -1.88 -11.03 -2.59
N ARG A 384 -2.59 -10.26 -1.75
CA ARG A 384 -4.05 -10.31 -1.65
C ARG A 384 -4.66 -9.66 -2.90
N LEU A 385 -5.65 -10.31 -3.50
CA LEU A 385 -6.39 -9.84 -4.67
C LEU A 385 -7.76 -9.30 -4.22
N SER A 386 -8.37 -8.41 -5.00
CA SER A 386 -9.57 -7.67 -4.57
C SER A 386 -10.83 -8.54 -4.46
N ASN A 387 -10.86 -9.69 -5.13
CA ASN A 387 -11.88 -10.73 -4.95
C ASN A 387 -11.70 -11.56 -3.65
N GLY A 388 -10.63 -11.33 -2.88
CA GLY A 388 -10.29 -12.05 -1.65
C GLY A 388 -9.36 -13.25 -1.83
N ASN A 389 -9.03 -13.63 -3.07
CA ASN A 389 -8.04 -14.67 -3.32
C ASN A 389 -6.62 -14.16 -2.99
N THR A 390 -5.66 -15.08 -2.85
CA THR A 390 -4.25 -14.73 -2.61
C THR A 390 -3.38 -15.37 -3.69
N LEU A 391 -2.65 -14.55 -4.45
CA LEU A 391 -1.56 -15.01 -5.33
C LEU A 391 -0.36 -15.38 -4.45
N ILE A 392 0.27 -16.51 -4.73
CA ILE A 392 1.44 -17.03 -4.03
C ILE A 392 2.52 -17.42 -5.05
N VAL A 393 3.77 -17.11 -4.73
CA VAL A 393 4.95 -17.42 -5.53
C VAL A 393 5.81 -18.42 -4.76
N GLU A 394 5.80 -19.68 -5.16
CA GLU A 394 6.81 -20.66 -4.77
C GLU A 394 8.04 -20.43 -5.64
N SER A 395 8.95 -19.62 -5.11
CA SER A 395 10.00 -18.98 -5.90
C SER A 395 11.04 -19.93 -6.45
N THR A 396 11.36 -21.04 -5.77
CA THR A 396 12.48 -21.91 -6.15
C THR A 396 12.24 -22.71 -7.43
N SER A 397 11.01 -23.20 -7.64
CA SER A 397 10.64 -23.90 -8.87
C SER A 397 10.12 -22.95 -9.95
N GLY A 398 9.74 -21.72 -9.58
CA GLY A 398 9.05 -20.79 -10.49
C GLY A 398 7.57 -21.14 -10.66
N TYR A 399 6.94 -21.63 -9.58
CA TYR A 399 5.54 -22.02 -9.55
C TYR A 399 4.70 -20.95 -8.86
N LEU A 400 3.85 -20.30 -9.64
CA LEU A 400 2.90 -19.30 -9.20
C LEU A 400 1.53 -19.94 -9.14
N PHE A 401 0.78 -19.68 -8.09
CA PHE A 401 -0.57 -20.21 -7.94
C PHE A 401 -1.45 -19.25 -7.14
N GLU A 402 -2.74 -19.35 -7.36
CA GLU A 402 -3.74 -18.50 -6.70
C GLU A 402 -4.66 -19.38 -5.85
N VAL A 403 -4.88 -18.98 -4.60
CA VAL A 403 -5.77 -19.69 -3.68
C VAL A 403 -6.98 -18.85 -3.31
N ASP A 404 -8.15 -19.48 -3.22
CA ASP A 404 -9.33 -18.84 -2.65
C ASP A 404 -9.25 -18.72 -1.11
N ALA A 405 -10.22 -18.03 -0.51
CA ALA A 405 -10.28 -17.87 0.95
C ALA A 405 -10.45 -19.19 1.73
N SER A 406 -10.81 -20.30 1.06
CA SER A 406 -10.89 -21.65 1.64
C SER A 406 -9.61 -22.48 1.42
N GLY A 407 -8.60 -21.93 0.73
CA GLY A 407 -7.36 -22.61 0.39
C GLY A 407 -7.44 -23.51 -0.85
N ASN A 408 -8.50 -23.43 -1.67
CA ASN A 408 -8.53 -24.16 -2.95
C ASN A 408 -7.65 -23.43 -3.97
N VAL A 409 -6.80 -24.16 -4.68
CA VAL A 409 -6.03 -23.62 -5.81
C VAL A 409 -6.97 -23.41 -6.99
N VAL A 410 -7.11 -22.16 -7.44
CA VAL A 410 -8.04 -21.74 -8.53
C VAL A 410 -7.33 -21.37 -9.83
N TRP A 411 -6.04 -21.02 -9.77
CA TRP A 411 -5.19 -20.79 -10.94
C TRP A 411 -3.74 -21.20 -10.67
N THR A 412 -3.02 -21.60 -11.71
CA THR A 412 -1.61 -22.00 -11.63
C THR A 412 -0.82 -21.63 -12.88
N TYR A 413 0.45 -21.28 -12.70
CA TYR A 413 1.45 -21.10 -13.74
C TYR A 413 2.78 -21.70 -13.28
N ASN A 414 3.41 -22.52 -14.12
CA ASN A 414 4.75 -23.04 -13.86
C ASN A 414 5.66 -22.65 -15.02
N ARG A 415 6.63 -21.78 -14.74
CA ARG A 415 7.67 -21.40 -15.71
C ARG A 415 8.85 -22.37 -15.71
N GLY A 416 9.19 -22.90 -14.54
CA GLY A 416 10.51 -23.45 -14.25
C GLY A 416 11.55 -22.36 -13.92
N GLY A 417 12.34 -22.62 -12.88
CA GLY A 417 13.46 -21.77 -12.44
C GLY A 417 13.02 -20.53 -11.67
N GLU A 418 13.96 -19.94 -10.93
CA GLU A 418 13.65 -18.98 -9.88
C GLU A 418 12.88 -17.73 -10.33
N ILE A 419 11.87 -17.34 -9.54
CA ILE A 419 11.14 -16.07 -9.65
C ILE A 419 11.00 -15.51 -8.23
N ALA A 420 11.64 -14.37 -7.91
CA ALA A 420 11.62 -13.83 -6.56
C ALA A 420 10.23 -13.31 -6.13
N ARG A 421 9.61 -12.49 -6.98
CA ARG A 421 8.30 -11.88 -6.75
C ARG A 421 7.49 -11.84 -8.06
N ALA A 422 6.18 -11.85 -7.92
CA ALA A 422 5.22 -11.67 -9.00
C ALA A 422 4.02 -10.89 -8.48
N LEU A 423 3.38 -10.11 -9.35
CA LEU A 423 2.21 -9.28 -9.01
C LEU A 423 1.14 -9.43 -10.07
N ARG A 424 -0.11 -9.59 -9.65
CA ARG A 424 -1.31 -9.61 -10.48
C ARG A 424 -1.95 -8.23 -10.46
N TYR A 425 -2.17 -7.69 -11.65
CA TYR A 425 -2.92 -6.46 -11.93
C TYR A 425 -4.28 -6.83 -12.52
N SER A 426 -5.30 -6.01 -12.29
CA SER A 426 -6.64 -6.28 -12.85
C SER A 426 -6.66 -6.07 -14.37
N THR A 427 -7.74 -6.48 -15.02
CA THR A 427 -7.98 -6.14 -16.44
C THR A 427 -8.05 -4.64 -16.64
N GLU A 428 -8.81 -3.94 -15.79
CA GLU A 428 -9.02 -2.48 -15.87
C GLU A 428 -7.69 -1.72 -15.75
N TYR A 429 -6.82 -2.12 -14.82
CA TYR A 429 -5.50 -1.51 -14.66
C TYR A 429 -4.61 -1.67 -15.91
N ILE A 430 -4.74 -2.79 -16.63
CA ILE A 430 -3.98 -3.03 -17.86
C ILE A 430 -4.63 -2.32 -19.04
N ASP A 431 -5.96 -2.25 -19.09
CA ASP A 431 -6.70 -1.49 -20.09
C ASP A 431 -6.34 0.00 -19.96
N ASP A 432 -6.39 0.59 -18.77
CA ASP A 432 -6.07 2.00 -18.49
C ASP A 432 -4.64 2.42 -18.92
N ILE A 433 -3.66 1.50 -18.89
CA ILE A 433 -2.26 1.78 -19.30
C ILE A 433 -1.93 1.33 -20.73
N THR A 434 -2.72 0.45 -21.33
CA THR A 434 -2.53 -0.04 -22.71
C THR A 434 -3.52 0.57 -23.70
N ASP A 435 -4.46 1.38 -23.22
CA ASP A 435 -5.19 2.35 -24.02
C ASP A 435 -4.16 3.31 -24.65
N VAL A 436 -3.79 3.00 -25.88
CA VAL A 436 -3.15 3.98 -26.75
C VAL A 436 -4.18 5.08 -26.93
N GLU A 437 -3.79 6.35 -26.79
CA GLU A 437 -4.61 7.47 -27.27
C GLU A 437 -4.73 7.45 -28.82
N GLU A 438 -5.30 6.40 -29.38
CA GLU A 438 -5.82 6.35 -30.75
C GLU A 438 -7.10 7.18 -30.79
N ASN A 439 -6.85 8.50 -30.83
CA ASN A 439 -7.72 9.64 -30.54
C ASN A 439 -7.84 9.94 -29.04
N GLU A 440 -7.08 10.96 -28.60
CA GLU A 440 -7.76 12.08 -27.93
C GLU A 440 -8.92 12.50 -28.85
N GLU A 441 -10.16 12.08 -28.55
CA GLU A 441 -11.28 12.97 -28.80
C GLU A 441 -11.06 14.18 -27.88
N LEU A 442 -10.32 15.17 -28.41
CA LEU A 442 -10.09 16.47 -27.77
C LEU A 442 -11.41 16.91 -27.12
N PRO A 443 -11.46 17.10 -25.79
CA PRO A 443 -12.73 17.24 -25.10
C PRO A 443 -13.58 18.33 -25.73
N SER A 444 -14.67 17.95 -26.39
CA SER A 444 -15.38 18.84 -27.33
C SER A 444 -16.01 20.08 -26.69
N GLU A 445 -16.03 20.14 -25.34
CA GLU A 445 -16.56 21.25 -24.58
C GLU A 445 -15.59 21.78 -23.50
N PHE A 446 -15.46 23.11 -23.47
CA PHE A 446 -14.87 23.85 -22.35
C PHE A 446 -15.62 23.58 -21.03
N LYS A 447 -14.94 23.03 -20.02
CA LYS A 447 -15.53 22.65 -18.72
C LYS A 447 -14.77 23.31 -17.55
N LEU A 448 -15.51 23.64 -16.50
CA LEU A 448 -14.96 23.98 -15.19
C LEU A 448 -15.68 23.08 -14.19
N SER A 449 -14.95 22.20 -13.52
CA SER A 449 -15.53 21.21 -12.60
C SER A 449 -15.71 21.76 -11.20
N GLN A 450 -16.49 21.03 -10.39
CA GLN A 450 -16.66 21.38 -8.98
C GLN A 450 -15.35 21.07 -8.24
N ASN A 451 -14.87 22.03 -7.43
CA ASN A 451 -13.69 21.83 -6.62
C ASN A 451 -13.91 20.66 -5.64
N TYR A 452 -12.87 19.88 -5.38
CA TYR A 452 -12.92 18.74 -4.46
C TYR A 452 -11.72 18.76 -3.49
N PRO A 453 -11.91 18.56 -2.17
CA PRO A 453 -13.21 18.49 -1.47
C PRO A 453 -13.99 19.82 -1.53
N ASN A 454 -15.30 19.78 -1.23
CA ASN A 454 -16.14 20.97 -1.06
C ASN A 454 -17.36 20.67 -0.16
N PRO A 455 -17.47 21.21 1.08
CA PRO A 455 -16.56 22.17 1.69
C PRO A 455 -15.11 21.66 1.85
N PHE A 456 -14.16 22.59 1.92
CA PHE A 456 -12.73 22.28 1.97
C PHE A 456 -12.06 22.90 3.20
N ASN A 457 -10.99 22.26 3.68
CA ASN A 457 -10.15 22.75 4.77
C ASN A 457 -8.78 22.04 4.81
N PRO A 458 -7.64 22.75 4.72
CA PRO A 458 -7.49 24.10 4.20
C PRO A 458 -7.41 24.15 2.66
N GLU A 459 -7.32 23.00 1.98
CA GLU A 459 -7.01 22.93 0.53
C GLU A 459 -8.08 22.23 -0.32
N THR A 460 -8.12 22.56 -1.61
CA THR A 460 -9.03 21.98 -2.60
C THR A 460 -8.44 22.03 -4.00
N THR A 461 -8.75 21.03 -4.83
CA THR A 461 -8.31 20.97 -6.23
C THR A 461 -9.44 21.42 -7.16
N ILE A 462 -9.11 22.29 -8.12
CA ILE A 462 -10.00 22.76 -9.18
C ILE A 462 -9.58 22.12 -10.51
N GLU A 463 -10.40 21.22 -11.04
CA GLU A 463 -10.29 20.65 -12.38
C GLU A 463 -10.98 21.56 -13.42
N TYR A 464 -10.36 21.71 -14.59
CA TYR A 464 -10.97 22.32 -15.77
C TYR A 464 -10.48 21.68 -17.06
N VAL A 465 -11.24 21.86 -18.15
CA VAL A 465 -10.99 21.21 -19.44
C VAL A 465 -11.01 22.23 -20.56
N LEU A 466 -10.03 22.13 -21.47
CA LEU A 466 -9.84 23.01 -22.61
C LEU A 466 -9.99 22.21 -23.92
N PRO A 467 -10.92 22.58 -24.82
CA PRO A 467 -11.09 21.90 -26.11
C PRO A 467 -9.96 22.23 -27.10
N GLU A 468 -9.35 23.40 -26.95
CA GLU A 468 -8.29 23.93 -27.80
C GLU A 468 -7.24 24.64 -26.91
N ALA A 469 -6.00 24.74 -27.38
CA ALA A 469 -4.93 25.42 -26.68
C ALA A 469 -5.16 26.96 -26.64
N ALA A 470 -5.01 27.56 -25.46
CA ALA A 470 -5.48 28.92 -25.21
C ALA A 470 -4.77 29.61 -24.04
N ASN A 471 -4.93 30.94 -23.93
CA ASN A 471 -4.53 31.68 -22.75
C ASN A 471 -5.59 31.53 -21.65
N VAL A 472 -5.17 31.05 -20.48
CA VAL A 472 -6.04 30.69 -19.36
C VAL A 472 -5.77 31.57 -18.16
N THR A 473 -6.83 32.10 -17.56
CA THR A 473 -6.78 32.79 -16.26
C THR A 473 -7.77 32.12 -15.29
N LEU A 474 -7.26 31.50 -14.22
CA LEU A 474 -8.06 30.97 -13.10
C LEU A 474 -7.84 31.86 -11.87
N LYS A 475 -8.91 32.47 -11.37
CA LYS A 475 -8.88 33.41 -10.23
C LYS A 475 -9.91 33.05 -9.17
N VAL A 476 -9.57 33.29 -7.91
CA VAL A 476 -10.45 33.15 -6.75
C VAL A 476 -10.92 34.52 -6.27
N PHE A 477 -12.18 34.62 -5.88
CA PHE A 477 -12.86 35.83 -5.42
C PHE A 477 -13.65 35.54 -4.14
N ASP A 478 -13.86 36.57 -3.32
CA ASP A 478 -14.78 36.53 -2.18
C ASP A 478 -16.23 36.86 -2.59
N VAL A 479 -17.15 36.85 -1.62
CA VAL A 479 -18.58 37.17 -1.84
C VAL A 479 -18.85 38.62 -2.29
N LEU A 480 -17.88 39.53 -2.19
CA LEU A 480 -17.97 40.91 -2.66
C LEU A 480 -17.35 41.08 -4.06
N GLY A 481 -16.86 39.98 -4.67
CA GLY A 481 -16.18 40.00 -5.97
C GLY A 481 -14.75 40.55 -5.90
N ARG A 482 -14.15 40.66 -4.71
CA ARG A 482 -12.74 41.06 -4.57
C ARG A 482 -11.86 39.86 -4.88
N GLU A 483 -10.83 40.07 -5.69
CA GLU A 483 -9.86 39.02 -6.00
C GLU A 483 -9.07 38.64 -4.75
N VAL A 484 -9.03 37.35 -4.45
CA VAL A 484 -8.29 36.75 -3.34
C VAL A 484 -6.92 36.27 -3.84
N THR A 485 -6.89 35.57 -4.98
CA THR A 485 -5.65 35.14 -5.62
C THR A 485 -5.88 34.78 -7.10
N THR A 486 -4.80 34.80 -7.87
CA THR A 486 -4.72 34.19 -9.21
C THR A 486 -3.97 32.87 -9.09
N LEU A 487 -4.59 31.77 -9.53
CA LEU A 487 -4.01 30.42 -9.48
C LEU A 487 -3.29 30.06 -10.79
N VAL A 488 -3.86 30.49 -11.93
CA VAL A 488 -3.31 30.26 -13.28
C VAL A 488 -3.44 31.57 -14.06
N ASN A 489 -2.41 31.95 -14.80
CA ASN A 489 -2.43 33.08 -15.75
C ASN A 489 -1.36 32.90 -16.84
N GLU A 490 -1.55 31.89 -17.68
CA GLU A 490 -0.57 31.44 -18.66
C GLU A 490 -1.24 30.73 -19.85
N TYR A 491 -0.45 30.41 -20.87
CA TYR A 491 -0.90 29.61 -22.00
C TYR A 491 -0.93 28.12 -21.61
N LYS A 492 -2.03 27.43 -21.95
CA LYS A 492 -2.21 25.98 -21.73
C LYS A 492 -2.57 25.29 -23.04
N GLN A 493 -2.12 24.05 -23.21
CA GLN A 493 -2.56 23.18 -24.29
C GLN A 493 -4.00 22.71 -24.06
N ALA A 494 -4.62 22.09 -25.07
CA ALA A 494 -5.90 21.39 -24.89
C ALA A 494 -5.77 20.25 -23.84
N GLY A 495 -6.90 19.69 -23.42
CA GLY A 495 -6.96 18.60 -22.44
C GLY A 495 -7.44 19.01 -21.06
N ILE A 496 -7.22 18.14 -20.07
CA ILE A 496 -7.67 18.29 -18.67
C ILE A 496 -6.54 18.91 -17.82
N HIS A 497 -6.89 19.87 -16.96
CA HIS A 497 -5.95 20.62 -16.13
C HIS A 497 -6.45 20.69 -14.68
N TYR A 498 -5.50 20.68 -13.73
CA TYR A 498 -5.77 20.76 -12.30
C TYR A 498 -5.04 21.96 -11.67
N SER A 499 -5.64 22.56 -10.65
CA SER A 499 -5.02 23.67 -9.91
C SER A 499 -5.46 23.65 -8.44
N THR A 500 -4.49 23.59 -7.53
CA THR A 500 -4.74 23.55 -6.08
C THR A 500 -4.95 24.96 -5.53
N PHE A 501 -6.00 25.15 -4.73
CA PHE A 501 -6.22 26.34 -3.92
C PHE A 501 -6.11 26.00 -2.43
N SER A 502 -5.30 26.77 -1.71
CA SER A 502 -5.08 26.63 -0.29
C SER A 502 -5.50 27.89 0.46
N ALA A 503 -6.32 27.74 1.50
CA ALA A 503 -6.72 28.80 2.41
C ALA A 503 -5.64 29.12 3.48
N SER A 504 -4.50 28.43 3.41
CA SER A 504 -3.29 28.57 4.22
C SER A 504 -2.06 28.90 3.36
N GLN A 505 -2.17 29.92 2.50
CA GLN A 505 -1.07 30.32 1.62
C GLN A 505 -0.03 31.22 2.32
N ASN A 506 1.15 30.65 2.58
CA ASN A 506 2.39 31.40 2.76
C ASN A 506 2.86 31.95 1.41
N LYS A 507 3.21 33.24 1.35
CA LYS A 507 4.08 33.78 0.28
C LYS A 507 5.29 34.49 0.89
N GLY A 508 6.49 34.02 0.55
CA GLY A 508 7.74 34.73 0.80
C GLY A 508 8.18 34.83 2.27
N GLY A 509 7.81 33.87 3.13
CA GLY A 509 8.34 33.78 4.50
C GLY A 509 7.89 34.88 5.47
N GLN A 510 6.84 35.64 5.15
CA GLN A 510 6.19 36.55 6.10
C GLN A 510 4.75 36.15 6.36
N VAL A 511 4.39 36.11 7.65
CA VAL A 511 3.01 35.89 8.11
C VAL A 511 2.19 37.16 7.86
N LEU A 512 1.49 37.21 6.73
CA LEU A 512 0.46 38.23 6.50
C LEU A 512 -0.81 37.86 7.26
N HIS A 513 -1.30 38.78 8.09
CA HIS A 513 -2.50 38.61 8.91
C HIS A 513 -3.79 38.61 8.07
N SER A 514 -4.11 37.50 7.40
CA SER A 514 -5.49 37.13 7.05
C SER A 514 -5.56 35.69 6.54
N ALA A 515 -5.54 34.71 7.45
CA ALA A 515 -6.02 33.37 7.12
C ALA A 515 -7.50 33.48 6.72
N LEU A 516 -7.86 33.01 5.52
CA LEU A 516 -9.20 33.22 4.95
C LEU A 516 -10.30 32.74 5.91
N SER A 517 -11.35 33.54 6.11
CA SER A 517 -12.47 33.18 6.98
C SER A 517 -13.31 32.06 6.37
N SER A 518 -13.82 31.14 7.20
CA SER A 518 -14.85 30.17 6.79
C SER A 518 -16.00 30.90 6.10
N GLY A 519 -16.46 30.39 4.97
CA GLY A 519 -17.42 31.10 4.13
C GLY A 519 -17.41 30.67 2.67
N VAL A 520 -18.18 31.41 1.87
CA VAL A 520 -18.34 31.16 0.44
C VAL A 520 -17.28 31.93 -0.34
N TYR A 521 -16.64 31.25 -1.29
CA TYR A 521 -15.75 31.84 -2.28
C TYR A 521 -16.21 31.43 -3.68
N PHE A 522 -15.78 32.19 -4.67
CA PHE A 522 -16.02 31.90 -6.08
C PHE A 522 -14.69 31.71 -6.79
N TYR A 523 -14.63 30.79 -7.76
CA TYR A 523 -13.50 30.69 -8.67
C TYR A 523 -14.01 30.81 -10.10
N THR A 524 -13.30 31.62 -10.89
CA THR A 524 -13.65 31.94 -12.26
C THR A 524 -12.49 31.55 -13.17
N LEU A 525 -12.81 30.71 -14.14
CA LEU A 525 -11.94 30.37 -15.24
C LEU A 525 -12.32 31.23 -16.46
N ARG A 526 -11.33 31.92 -17.03
CA ARG A 526 -11.41 32.60 -18.32
C ARG A 526 -10.45 31.95 -19.29
N VAL A 527 -10.92 31.76 -20.52
CA VAL A 527 -10.13 31.22 -21.63
C VAL A 527 -10.28 32.17 -22.80
N ARG A 528 -9.16 32.60 -23.38
CA ARG A 528 -9.13 33.44 -24.59
C ARG A 528 -8.45 32.68 -25.71
N ASP A 529 -9.16 32.58 -26.83
CA ASP A 529 -8.59 32.11 -28.09
C ASP A 529 -7.37 32.99 -28.46
N SER A 530 -6.27 32.33 -28.80
CA SER A 530 -5.00 32.97 -29.20
C SER A 530 -4.67 32.73 -30.69
N SER A 531 -5.58 32.12 -31.44
CA SER A 531 -5.42 31.82 -32.87
C SER A 531 -5.12 33.09 -33.67
N PRO A 532 -4.00 33.16 -34.43
CA PRO A 532 -3.69 34.30 -35.27
C PRO A 532 -4.81 34.59 -36.29
N GLY A 533 -5.49 35.73 -36.13
CA GLY A 533 -6.56 36.18 -37.02
C GLY A 533 -8.00 35.94 -36.54
N LYS A 534 -8.23 35.23 -35.43
CA LYS A 534 -9.54 35.20 -34.76
C LYS A 534 -9.56 36.19 -33.60
N SER A 535 -10.44 37.19 -33.67
CA SER A 535 -10.74 38.09 -32.56
C SER A 535 -12.18 37.88 -32.12
N GLY A 536 -12.42 37.46 -30.87
CA GLY A 536 -13.74 37.59 -30.25
C GLY A 536 -14.19 36.57 -29.18
N SER A 537 -13.66 35.34 -29.16
CA SER A 537 -14.13 34.29 -28.23
C SER A 537 -13.38 34.30 -26.89
N GLU A 538 -13.99 34.94 -25.87
CA GLU A 538 -13.65 34.74 -24.46
C GLU A 538 -14.70 33.84 -23.80
N LEU A 539 -14.30 32.65 -23.34
CA LEU A 539 -15.17 31.75 -22.58
C LEU A 539 -14.93 31.95 -21.08
N GLN A 540 -16.00 32.14 -20.31
CA GLN A 540 -15.93 32.27 -18.85
C GLN A 540 -16.89 31.28 -18.19
N LYS A 541 -16.39 30.49 -17.23
CA LYS A 541 -17.20 29.72 -16.27
C LYS A 541 -16.81 30.13 -14.85
N THR A 542 -17.79 30.18 -13.95
CA THR A 542 -17.61 30.52 -12.54
C THR A 542 -18.33 29.49 -11.69
N LYS A 543 -17.70 29.05 -10.60
CA LYS A 543 -18.27 28.12 -9.63
C LYS A 543 -18.06 28.61 -8.20
N LYS A 544 -18.86 28.06 -7.29
CA LYS A 544 -18.88 28.37 -5.85
C LYS A 544 -18.14 27.28 -5.08
N MET A 545 -17.27 27.66 -4.15
CA MET A 545 -16.66 26.77 -3.16
C MET A 545 -16.92 27.26 -1.74
N ILE A 546 -16.78 26.39 -0.75
CA ILE A 546 -17.07 26.68 0.65
C ILE A 546 -15.85 26.30 1.49
N LEU A 547 -15.20 27.28 2.12
CA LEU A 547 -14.15 27.06 3.11
C LEU A 547 -14.81 26.79 4.46
N ALA A 548 -14.48 25.67 5.10
CA ALA A 548 -15.04 25.26 6.39
C ALA A 548 -13.93 24.94 7.39
N LYS A 549 -13.37 25.99 8.01
CA LYS A 549 -12.53 25.88 9.21
C LYS A 549 -13.40 25.75 10.46
#